data_AF-A0A7L1T1I3-F1
#
_entry.id   AF-A0A7L1T1I3-F1
#
_cell.length_a   1.000
_cell.length_b   1.000
_cell.length_c   1.000
_cell.angle_alpha   90.00
_cell.angle_beta   90.00
_cell.angle_gamma   90.00
#
_symmetry.space_group_name_H-M   'P 1'
#
loop_
_entity.id
_entity.type
_entity.pdbx_description
1 polymer ?
#
loop_
_entity_poly.entity_id
_entity_poly.type
_entity_poly.pdbx_seq_one_letter_code
_entity_poly.pdbx_strand_id
1 'polypeptide(L)'
;GSLGLHLATAIDCTLIDNQPQRISTGIKGPVMVKGQAVGALLLGRSSASMKGLTILVGLIDADYTGDIQIMVQTFFPPIHIPAGSKIAQLVPLPQLTEVVHRLHQL
;
A
#
# COMPACT_ATOMS: atom_id res chain seq x y z
N GLY A 1 1.15 -16.09 -9.80
CA GLY A 1 -0.02 -15.20 -9.64
C GLY A 1 0.40 -13.95 -8.88
N SER A 2 -0.25 -12.81 -9.10
CA SER A 2 -0.03 -11.61 -8.27
C SER A 2 -0.65 -11.84 -6.90
N LEU A 3 0.07 -11.52 -5.81
CA LEU A 3 -0.43 -11.66 -4.44
C LEU A 3 -1.32 -10.48 -4.02
N GLY A 4 -1.14 -9.31 -4.62
CA GLY A 4 -1.87 -8.09 -4.26
C GLY A 4 -2.39 -7.30 -5.45
N LEU A 5 -3.28 -6.34 -5.17
CA LEU A 5 -3.77 -5.35 -6.11
C LEU A 5 -2.79 -4.18 -6.18
N HIS A 6 -2.26 -3.88 -7.36
CA HIS A 6 -1.34 -2.75 -7.53
C HIS A 6 -2.05 -1.41 -7.28
N LEU A 7 -1.43 -0.55 -6.47
CA LEU A 7 -1.87 0.82 -6.23
C LEU A 7 -0.99 1.78 -7.03
N ALA A 8 -1.64 2.63 -7.83
CA ALA A 8 -1.01 3.73 -8.54
C ALA A 8 -1.19 5.05 -7.76
N THR A 9 -0.22 5.95 -7.84
CA THR A 9 -0.36 7.32 -7.34
C THR A 9 -1.40 8.09 -8.17
N ALA A 10 -2.27 8.87 -7.54
CA ALA A 10 -3.23 9.72 -8.25
C ALA A 10 -2.64 11.08 -8.66
N ILE A 11 -1.57 11.50 -7.98
CA ILE A 11 -0.94 12.80 -8.15
C ILE A 11 0.57 12.66 -8.32
N ASP A 12 1.17 13.67 -8.92
CA ASP A 12 2.61 13.87 -8.89
C ASP A 12 3.07 14.19 -7.46
N CYS A 13 4.22 13.66 -7.08
CA CYS A 13 4.84 13.92 -5.79
C CYS A 13 6.35 14.06 -5.96
N THR A 14 6.96 14.95 -5.20
CA THR A 14 8.41 15.05 -5.11
C THR A 14 8.82 14.98 -3.65
N LEU A 15 9.56 13.93 -3.31
CA LEU A 15 10.15 13.78 -1.98
C LEU A 15 11.40 14.65 -1.93
N ILE A 16 11.37 15.72 -1.14
CA ILE A 16 12.46 16.71 -1.06
C ILE A 16 13.38 16.49 0.16
N ASP A 17 12.92 15.68 1.11
CA ASP A 17 13.64 15.31 2.32
C ASP A 17 13.38 13.84 2.66
N ASN A 18 13.86 13.41 3.83
CA ASN A 18 13.71 12.05 4.31
C ASN A 18 12.45 11.85 5.16
N GLN A 19 11.57 12.86 5.27
CA GLN A 19 10.37 12.74 6.07
C GLN A 19 9.30 11.94 5.31
N PRO A 20 8.54 11.08 6.00
CA PRO A 20 7.43 10.37 5.37
C PRO A 20 6.38 11.34 4.81
N GLN A 21 5.96 11.09 3.57
CA GLN A 21 4.90 11.82 2.89
C GLN A 21 3.74 10.89 2.55
N ARG A 22 2.51 11.43 2.54
CA ARG A 22 1.31 10.71 2.10
C ARG A 22 1.01 11.06 0.66
N ILE A 23 0.83 10.04 -0.19
CA ILE A 23 0.39 10.21 -1.57
C ILE A 23 -0.97 9.56 -1.74
N SER A 24 -1.94 10.32 -2.24
CA SER A 24 -3.28 9.82 -2.56
C SER A 24 -3.21 8.78 -3.68
N THR A 25 -4.01 7.72 -3.57
CA THR A 25 -4.25 6.78 -4.67
C THR A 25 -5.53 7.09 -5.43
N GLY A 26 -6.38 7.97 -4.89
CA GLY A 26 -7.72 8.24 -5.43
C GLY A 26 -8.70 7.08 -5.25
N ILE A 27 -8.25 5.97 -4.65
CA ILE A 27 -9.06 4.78 -4.39
C ILE A 27 -9.62 4.90 -2.98
N LYS A 28 -10.94 4.89 -2.87
CA LYS A 28 -11.61 4.86 -1.57
C LYS A 28 -11.79 3.42 -1.10
N GLY A 29 -11.68 3.22 0.22
CA GLY A 29 -12.16 2.00 0.84
C GLY A 29 -13.69 1.93 0.91
N PRO A 30 -14.26 0.83 1.42
CA PRO A 30 -13.56 -0.32 2.00
C PRO A 30 -12.92 -1.23 0.94
N VAL A 31 -11.93 -2.03 1.35
CA VAL A 31 -11.35 -3.05 0.47
C VAL A 31 -12.32 -4.23 0.39
N MET A 32 -12.80 -4.52 -0.82
CA MET A 32 -13.81 -5.56 -1.06
C MET A 32 -13.20 -6.82 -1.66
N VAL A 33 -13.38 -7.97 -1.01
CA VAL A 33 -13.01 -9.29 -1.53
C VAL A 33 -14.26 -10.18 -1.55
N LYS A 34 -14.62 -10.71 -2.72
CA LYS A 34 -15.82 -11.55 -2.91
C LYS A 34 -17.10 -10.92 -2.30
N GLY A 35 -17.24 -9.60 -2.39
CA GLY A 35 -18.40 -8.86 -1.88
C GLY A 35 -18.38 -8.56 -0.38
N GLN A 36 -17.31 -8.90 0.35
CA GLN A 36 -17.14 -8.61 1.77
C GLN A 36 -16.05 -7.56 1.99
N ALA A 37 -16.31 -6.64 2.91
CA ALA A 37 -15.31 -5.69 3.38
C ALA A 37 -14.28 -6.41 4.25
N VAL A 38 -13.00 -6.21 3.97
CA VAL A 38 -11.90 -6.90 4.66
C VAL A 38 -10.77 -5.93 4.98
N GLY A 39 -10.04 -6.20 6.05
CA GLY A 39 -8.79 -5.48 6.32
C GLY A 39 -7.71 -5.84 5.29
N ALA A 40 -6.76 -4.94 5.06
CA ALA A 40 -5.69 -5.15 4.11
C ALA A 40 -4.37 -4.52 4.57
N LEU A 41 -3.25 -5.11 4.14
CA LEU A 41 -1.93 -4.50 4.26
C LEU A 41 -1.59 -3.72 2.99
N LEU A 42 -1.14 -2.48 3.13
CA LEU A 42 -0.51 -1.70 2.09
C LEU A 42 1.00 -1.94 2.17
N LEU A 43 1.56 -2.54 1.12
CA LEU A 43 2.97 -2.93 1.04
C LEU A 43 3.67 -2.25 -0.13
N GLY A 44 4.96 -1.96 0.02
CA GLY A 44 5.80 -1.51 -1.09
C GLY A 44 5.99 -2.59 -2.16
N ARG A 45 6.21 -2.17 -3.41
CA ARG A 45 6.67 -3.06 -4.47
C ARG A 45 8.19 -3.11 -4.49
N SER A 46 8.77 -4.27 -4.80
CA SER A 46 10.22 -4.42 -4.94
C SER A 46 10.81 -3.44 -5.96
N SER A 47 10.09 -3.17 -7.06
CA SER A 47 10.49 -2.18 -8.06
C SER A 47 10.53 -0.75 -7.54
N ALA A 48 9.71 -0.41 -6.53
CA ALA A 48 9.77 0.89 -5.87
C ALA A 48 10.99 0.97 -4.95
N SER A 49 11.28 -0.10 -4.22
CA SER A 49 12.49 -0.21 -3.39
C SER A 49 13.77 -0.05 -4.21
N MET A 50 13.84 -0.65 -5.41
CA MET A 50 14.96 -0.47 -6.33
C MET A 50 15.12 0.98 -6.83
N LYS A 51 14.07 1.79 -6.75
CA LYS A 51 14.09 3.23 -7.07
C LYS A 51 14.39 4.10 -5.86
N GLY A 52 14.80 3.52 -4.73
CA GLY A 52 15.10 4.26 -3.50
C GLY A 52 13.87 4.69 -2.71
N LEU A 53 12.68 4.13 -3.01
CA LEU A 53 11.45 4.40 -2.28
C LEU A 53 11.23 3.36 -1.18
N THR A 54 10.98 3.83 0.03
CA THR A 54 10.54 3.00 1.15
C THR A 54 9.08 3.29 1.42
N ILE A 55 8.21 2.32 1.16
CA ILE A 55 6.80 2.40 1.52
C ILE A 55 6.66 1.92 2.97
N LEU A 56 6.13 2.78 3.84
CA LEU A 56 5.80 2.41 5.21
C LEU A 56 4.55 1.52 5.16
N VAL A 57 4.63 0.36 5.81
CA VAL A 57 3.53 -0.60 5.84
C VAL A 57 2.31 0.06 6.48
N GLY A 58 1.17 0.02 5.80
CA GLY A 58 -0.11 0.50 6.30
C GLY A 58 -1.05 -0.67 6.59
N LEU A 59 -1.75 -0.62 7.73
CA LEU A 59 -2.93 -1.44 7.95
C LEU A 59 -4.17 -0.62 7.57
N ILE A 60 -5.00 -1.16 6.69
CA ILE A 60 -6.27 -0.58 6.29
C ILE A 60 -7.37 -1.39 6.96
N ASP A 61 -8.16 -0.74 7.81
CA ASP A 61 -9.30 -1.35 8.48
C ASP A 61 -10.41 -1.71 7.48
N ALA A 62 -11.19 -2.75 7.81
CA ALA A 62 -12.25 -3.23 6.92
C ALA A 62 -13.38 -2.20 6.70
N ASP A 63 -13.62 -1.33 7.68
CA ASP A 63 -14.63 -0.27 7.63
C ASP A 63 -14.05 1.08 7.20
N TYR A 64 -12.78 1.15 6.80
CA TYR A 64 -12.17 2.37 6.30
C TYR A 64 -12.83 2.80 4.98
N THR A 65 -13.47 3.96 4.96
CA THR A 65 -14.15 4.54 3.77
C THR A 65 -13.41 5.72 3.15
N GLY A 66 -12.26 6.08 3.73
CA GLY A 66 -11.44 7.18 3.27
C GLY A 66 -10.63 6.84 2.01
N ASP A 67 -9.86 7.82 1.55
CA ASP A 67 -8.88 7.64 0.49
C ASP A 67 -7.71 6.79 1.00
N ILE A 68 -7.39 5.71 0.30
CA ILE A 68 -6.25 4.86 0.61
C ILE A 68 -4.98 5.62 0.23
N GLN A 69 -4.17 5.97 1.21
CA GLN A 69 -2.95 6.76 1.00
C GLN A 69 -1.70 5.89 1.13
N ILE A 70 -0.72 6.14 0.27
CA ILE A 70 0.60 5.52 0.33
C ILE A 70 1.48 6.40 1.20
N MET A 71 1.97 5.87 2.32
CA MET A 71 3.02 6.50 3.12
C MET A 71 4.38 6.12 2.53
N VAL A 72 5.12 7.09 2.00
CA VAL A 72 6.40 6.88 1.33
C VAL A 72 7.48 7.80 1.91
N GLN A 73 8.69 7.28 1.99
CA GLN A 73 9.90 8.05 2.30
C GLN A 73 11.04 7.64 1.35
N THR A 74 12.08 8.45 1.28
CA THR A 74 13.34 8.09 0.63
C THR A 74 14.53 8.50 1.48
N PHE A 75 15.64 7.77 1.34
CA PHE A 75 16.93 8.17 1.92
C PHE A 75 17.79 8.98 0.94
N PHE A 76 17.33 9.18 -0.30
CA PHE A 76 18.08 9.80 -1.39
C PHE A 76 17.27 10.93 -2.06
N PRO A 77 16.82 11.96 -1.34
CA PRO A 77 16.11 13.07 -1.98
C PRO A 77 17.04 13.88 -2.91
N PRO A 78 16.49 14.55 -3.95
CA PRO A 78 15.09 14.55 -4.32
C PRO A 78 14.69 13.34 -5.19
N ILE A 79 13.49 12.80 -4.98
CA ILE A 79 12.89 11.80 -5.90
C ILE A 79 11.53 12.29 -6.37
N HIS A 80 11.38 12.38 -7.69
CA HIS A 80 10.10 12.64 -8.33
C HIS A 80 9.35 11.33 -8.62
N ILE A 81 8.08 11.29 -8.25
CA ILE A 81 7.14 10.19 -8.44
C ILE A 81 6.00 10.72 -9.31
N PRO A 82 5.96 10.36 -10.60
CA PRO A 82 4.87 10.77 -11.48
C PRO A 82 3.53 10.18 -11.04
N ALA A 83 2.43 10.87 -11.34
CA ALA A 83 1.09 10.30 -11.28
C ALA A 83 0.99 9.01 -12.10
N GLY A 84 0.19 8.04 -11.65
CA GLY A 84 0.06 6.71 -12.25
C GLY A 84 1.17 5.73 -11.86
N SER A 85 2.15 6.13 -11.05
CA SER A 85 3.24 5.27 -10.62
C SER A 85 2.74 4.17 -9.70
N LYS A 86 2.86 2.91 -10.14
CA LYS A 86 2.53 1.73 -9.33
C LYS A 86 3.67 1.45 -8.34
N ILE A 87 3.64 2.04 -7.15
CA ILE A 87 4.72 1.93 -6.14
C ILE A 87 4.36 1.06 -4.92
N ALA A 88 3.07 0.82 -4.72
CA ALA A 88 2.55 0.00 -3.62
C ALA A 88 1.55 -1.05 -4.12
N GLN A 89 1.15 -1.94 -3.24
CA GLN A 89 0.12 -2.95 -3.47
C GLN A 89 -0.70 -3.17 -2.19
N LEU A 90 -1.98 -3.50 -2.35
CA LEU A 90 -2.82 -3.99 -1.26
C LEU A 90 -2.82 -5.51 -1.24
N VAL A 91 -2.62 -6.08 -0.06
CA VAL A 91 -2.77 -7.50 0.21
C VAL A 91 -3.88 -7.69 1.26
N PRO A 92 -5.07 -8.15 0.87
CA PRO A 92 -6.15 -8.45 1.80
C PRO A 92 -5.73 -9.49 2.85
N LEU A 93 -6.08 -9.26 4.12
CA LEU A 93 -5.72 -10.16 5.22
C LEU A 93 -6.22 -11.60 5.03
N PRO A 94 -7.44 -11.86 4.52
CA PRO A 94 -7.88 -13.25 4.27
C PRO A 94 -6.94 -14.01 3.34
N GLN A 95 -6.31 -13.34 2.36
CA GLN A 95 -5.37 -13.99 1.44
C GLN A 95 -4.03 -14.34 2.11
N LEU A 96 -3.66 -13.64 3.18
CA LEU A 96 -2.49 -13.96 4.00
C LEU A 96 -2.78 -15.10 4.98
N THR A 97 -4.01 -15.17 5.49
CA THR A 97 -4.41 -16.13 6.52
C THR A 97 -5.04 -17.41 5.98
N GLU A 98 -5.47 -17.47 4.70
CA GLU A 98 -6.10 -18.66 4.10
C GLU A 98 -5.18 -19.91 4.14
N VAL A 99 -3.85 -19.74 4.21
CA VAL A 99 -2.88 -20.84 4.35
C VAL A 99 -2.52 -21.13 5.81
N VAL A 100 -2.84 -20.22 6.75
CA VAL A 100 -2.54 -20.37 8.17
C VAL A 100 -3.66 -21.19 8.83
N HIS A 101 -3.65 -22.50 8.60
CA HIS A 101 -4.49 -23.44 9.34
C HIS A 101 -4.03 -23.46 10.80
N ARG A 102 -4.83 -22.85 11.69
CA ARG A 102 -4.72 -22.85 13.17
C ARG A 102 -3.27 -22.77 13.69
N LEU A 103 -2.79 -21.56 13.93
CA LEU A 103 -1.90 -21.38 15.08
C LEU A 103 -2.77 -21.64 16.32
N HIS A 104 -2.65 -22.83 16.89
CA HIS A 104 -3.24 -23.13 18.19
C HIS A 104 -2.79 -22.03 19.16
N GLN A 105 -3.78 -21.50 19.88
CA GLN A 105 -3.72 -20.39 20.82
C GLN A 105 -2.43 -20.40 21.66
N LEU A 106 -1.77 -19.25 21.70
CA LEU A 106 -1.01 -18.80 22.87
C LEU A 106 -2.00 -18.12 23.83
#